data_AF-A0A518GLY4-F1
#
_entry.id   AF-A0A518GLY4-F1
#
_cell.length_a   1.000
_cell.length_b   1.000
_cell.length_c   1.000
_cell.angle_alpha   90.00
_cell.angle_beta   90.00
_cell.angle_gamma   90.00
#
_symmetry.space_group_name_H-M   'P 1'
#
loop_
_entity.id
_entity.type
_entity.pdbx_description
1 polymer ?
#
loop_
_entity_poly.entity_id
_entity_poly.type
_entity_poly.pdbx_seq_one_letter_code
_entity_poly.pdbx_strand_id
1 'polypeptide(L)'
;MNHPQTETTFRFWGWVLMAIAWPLGLALQASVWVEDRALSPATAMGQEPAQARQPAVEFSAKKIASAHLENLHHIELKPAQASANQQAVNKQAIWFGGSPETEAAMAELAASGVKTIVSVDGAPPLVELAKKHGLQYVHIPVKYSALSRDQIVSLAAVLQRNREPVYVHCHHGKHRGPAALVAALKCTVTDLETDTLLKTFGTDPKYRGLYEAARTAQPLQAHELARVPEKLPEAIQDLSPARLMSEIDCSFDQLLALRKVGEPLENKELPAQLKTWQEQAIDLEEAFREYQRLLEPQFPMMPPEQQAQYRQFLKTSLSHAAAIRSELSKAVDTPEEMPARLKTYRTNLEALQQSCAGCHAQFRN
;
A
#
# COMPACT_ATOMS: atom_id res chain seq x y z
N MET A 1 48.88 14.18 -32.37
CA MET A 1 50.14 13.48 -32.06
C MET A 1 49.90 12.72 -30.75
N ASN A 2 49.34 11.50 -30.86
CA ASN A 2 50.02 10.18 -30.77
C ASN A 2 50.53 9.90 -29.34
N HIS A 3 49.75 9.24 -28.48
CA HIS A 3 49.60 7.77 -28.28
C HIS A 3 50.50 7.26 -27.13
N PRO A 4 50.21 6.13 -26.45
CA PRO A 4 48.97 5.35 -26.37
C PRO A 4 48.58 4.85 -24.96
N GLN A 5 47.38 4.26 -24.91
CA GLN A 5 46.79 3.45 -23.83
C GLN A 5 47.48 2.08 -23.66
N THR A 6 47.29 1.46 -22.49
CA THR A 6 47.26 0.00 -22.34
C THR A 6 46.10 -0.41 -21.43
N GLU A 7 45.13 -1.12 -22.01
CA GLU A 7 44.17 -1.99 -21.31
C GLU A 7 44.85 -3.32 -20.98
N THR A 8 44.45 -3.99 -19.90
CA THR A 8 44.42 -5.46 -19.89
C THR A 8 43.29 -5.97 -19.00
N THR A 9 42.54 -6.87 -19.60
CA THR A 9 41.38 -7.62 -19.15
C THR A 9 41.83 -8.87 -18.37
N PHE A 10 41.04 -9.34 -17.39
CA PHE A 10 41.19 -10.71 -16.87
C PHE A 10 39.85 -11.44 -16.87
N ARG A 11 39.84 -12.55 -17.60
CA ARG A 11 38.71 -13.43 -17.90
C ARG A 11 38.61 -14.59 -16.89
N PHE A 12 37.38 -14.98 -16.63
CA PHE A 12 36.90 -16.25 -16.08
C PHE A 12 37.60 -17.48 -16.66
N TRP A 13 37.91 -18.47 -15.81
CA TRP A 13 37.90 -19.90 -16.14
C TRP A 13 37.42 -20.70 -14.92
N GLY A 14 36.32 -21.44 -15.11
CA GLY A 14 35.85 -22.46 -14.19
C GLY A 14 36.50 -23.81 -14.48
N TRP A 15 36.64 -24.64 -13.45
CA TRP A 15 36.89 -26.07 -13.59
C TRP A 15 36.02 -26.83 -12.59
N VAL A 16 35.14 -27.66 -13.15
CA VAL A 16 34.47 -28.78 -12.48
C VAL A 16 35.38 -30.00 -12.66
N LEU A 17 35.67 -30.73 -11.59
CA LEU A 17 35.98 -32.16 -11.65
C LEU A 17 35.50 -32.84 -10.37
N MET A 18 34.71 -33.89 -10.57
CA MET A 18 34.10 -34.74 -9.56
C MET A 18 34.97 -35.95 -9.20
N ALA A 19 34.78 -36.38 -7.95
CA ALA A 19 34.83 -37.75 -7.42
C ALA A 19 36.19 -38.41 -7.14
N ILE A 20 36.36 -38.85 -5.88
CA ILE A 20 36.54 -40.25 -5.43
C ILE A 20 36.13 -40.33 -3.94
N ALA A 21 35.46 -41.40 -3.54
CA ALA A 21 34.91 -41.65 -2.20
C ALA A 21 35.82 -42.57 -1.33
N TRP A 22 36.02 -42.19 -0.05
CA TRP A 22 36.35 -42.91 1.23
C TRP A 22 37.29 -44.16 1.23
N PRO A 23 37.76 -44.70 2.39
CA PRO A 23 37.86 -44.16 3.75
C PRO A 23 39.23 -44.34 4.44
N LEU A 24 39.57 -43.52 5.44
CA LEU A 24 40.27 -43.92 6.67
C LEU A 24 40.58 -42.69 7.53
N GLY A 25 40.22 -42.76 8.81
CA GLY A 25 40.42 -41.68 9.77
C GLY A 25 41.88 -41.48 10.14
N LEU A 26 42.25 -40.22 10.33
CA LEU A 26 43.30 -39.82 11.24
C LEU A 26 43.08 -38.36 11.61
N ALA A 27 42.90 -38.15 12.92
CA ALA A 27 42.76 -36.85 13.55
C ALA A 27 44.07 -36.06 13.41
N LEU A 28 43.96 -34.79 13.04
CA LEU A 28 45.01 -33.80 13.24
C LEU A 28 44.36 -32.55 13.82
N GLN A 29 44.53 -32.40 15.14
CA GLN A 29 44.32 -31.15 15.86
C GLN A 29 45.35 -30.14 15.36
N ALA A 30 44.88 -29.02 14.81
CA ALA A 30 45.68 -27.82 14.65
C ALA A 30 45.11 -26.76 15.61
N SER A 31 45.77 -26.63 16.76
CA SER A 31 45.56 -25.56 17.72
C SER A 31 46.22 -24.28 17.22
N VAL A 32 45.42 -23.29 16.83
CA VAL A 32 45.88 -21.91 16.65
C VAL A 32 45.45 -21.12 17.87
N TRP A 33 46.45 -20.75 18.66
CA TRP A 33 46.36 -19.80 19.75
C TRP A 33 46.15 -18.40 19.17
N VAL A 34 45.07 -17.72 19.58
CA VAL A 34 44.94 -16.27 19.45
C VAL A 34 44.90 -15.72 20.87
N GLU A 35 45.86 -14.84 21.17
CA GLU A 35 46.07 -14.22 22.47
C GLU A 35 44.85 -13.41 22.92
N ASP A 36 44.41 -13.75 24.12
CA ASP A 36 43.34 -13.12 24.86
C ASP A 36 43.86 -11.78 25.44
N ARG A 37 43.62 -10.67 24.71
CA ARG A 37 43.71 -9.34 25.30
C ARG A 37 42.35 -8.93 25.84
N ALA A 38 42.17 -9.22 27.12
CA ALA A 38 41.14 -8.63 27.95
C ALA A 38 41.18 -7.09 27.85
N LEU A 39 40.21 -6.54 27.13
CA LEU A 39 39.72 -5.19 27.32
C LEU A 39 38.34 -5.34 27.95
N SER A 40 38.25 -4.91 29.20
CA SER A 40 37.02 -4.85 29.99
C SER A 40 35.85 -4.33 29.16
N PRO A 41 34.62 -4.87 29.34
CA PRO A 41 33.45 -4.23 28.80
C PRO A 41 33.26 -2.93 29.59
N ALA A 42 33.73 -1.82 29.01
CA ALA A 42 33.14 -0.54 29.33
C ALA A 42 31.65 -0.70 29.02
N THR A 43 30.84 -0.69 30.08
CA THR A 43 29.41 -0.48 30.07
C THR A 43 29.12 0.80 29.27
N ALA A 44 29.10 0.68 27.95
CA ALA A 44 28.34 1.55 27.10
C ALA A 44 26.89 1.15 27.35
N MET A 45 26.27 1.82 28.32
CA MET A 45 24.82 1.98 28.31
C MET A 45 24.48 2.60 26.96
N GLY A 46 24.23 1.74 25.97
CA GLY A 46 23.57 2.12 24.74
C GLY A 46 22.17 2.54 25.13
N GLN A 47 22.00 3.83 25.42
CA GLN A 47 20.72 4.47 25.19
C GLN A 47 20.47 4.35 23.69
N GLU A 48 19.74 3.30 23.33
CA GLU A 48 19.02 3.23 22.07
C GLU A 48 18.27 4.57 21.94
N PRO A 49 18.47 5.37 20.87
CA PRO A 49 17.67 6.55 20.70
C PRO A 49 16.28 6.07 20.30
N ALA A 50 15.46 5.79 21.31
CA ALA A 50 14.02 5.86 21.17
C ALA A 50 13.73 7.27 20.66
N GLN A 51 13.49 7.42 19.36
CA GLN A 51 12.87 8.63 18.84
C GLN A 51 11.49 8.68 19.47
N ALA A 52 11.41 9.41 20.58
CA ALA A 52 10.20 9.59 21.35
C ALA A 52 9.12 10.07 20.39
N ARG A 53 7.98 9.36 20.36
CA ARG A 53 6.76 9.90 19.77
C ARG A 53 6.59 11.35 20.24
N GLN A 54 6.06 12.22 19.38
CA GLN A 54 5.72 13.56 19.84
C GLN A 54 4.82 13.40 21.08
N PRO A 55 5.08 14.15 22.18
CA PRO A 55 4.21 14.11 23.35
C PRO A 55 2.78 14.43 22.92
N ALA A 56 1.79 13.95 23.69
CA ALA A 56 0.36 14.07 23.39
C ALA A 56 0.06 15.31 22.54
N VAL A 57 -0.44 15.09 21.32
CA VAL A 57 -0.71 16.14 20.37
C VAL A 57 -2.21 16.43 20.44
N GLU A 58 -2.59 17.67 20.63
CA GLU A 58 -3.96 18.10 20.38
C GLU A 58 -4.22 17.96 18.88
N PHE A 59 -5.05 16.98 18.55
CA PHE A 59 -5.47 16.68 17.19
C PHE A 59 -6.78 17.42 16.91
N SER A 60 -6.80 18.25 15.87
CA SER A 60 -8.03 18.83 15.36
C SER A 60 -8.15 18.58 13.87
N ALA A 61 -9.32 18.14 13.42
CA ALA A 61 -9.61 17.96 12.00
C ALA A 61 -10.91 18.68 11.66
N LYS A 62 -10.89 19.43 10.55
CA LYS A 62 -12.02 20.18 10.04
C LYS A 62 -12.23 19.85 8.57
N LYS A 63 -13.46 19.49 8.22
CA LYS A 63 -13.86 19.41 6.81
C LYS A 63 -13.92 20.83 6.22
N ILE A 64 -13.25 21.03 5.10
CA ILE A 64 -13.16 22.31 4.41
C ILE A 64 -14.03 22.22 3.15
N ALA A 65 -14.83 23.26 2.90
CA ALA A 65 -15.53 23.40 1.65
C ALA A 65 -14.51 23.77 0.56
N SER A 66 -14.51 23.04 -0.54
CA SER A 66 -13.65 23.28 -1.69
C SER A 66 -14.49 23.29 -2.95
N ALA A 67 -14.13 24.14 -3.91
CA ALA A 67 -14.76 24.19 -5.22
C ALA A 67 -14.20 23.11 -6.16
N HIS A 68 -13.00 22.60 -5.89
CA HIS A 68 -12.26 21.75 -6.82
C HIS A 68 -11.79 20.42 -6.22
N LEU A 69 -11.87 20.25 -4.90
CA LEU A 69 -11.42 19.04 -4.19
C LEU A 69 -12.56 18.38 -3.43
N GLU A 70 -12.75 17.09 -3.69
CA GLU A 70 -13.70 16.28 -2.95
C GLU A 70 -13.19 15.97 -1.53
N ASN A 71 -14.09 15.98 -0.55
CA ASN A 71 -13.81 15.56 0.83
C ASN A 71 -12.54 16.19 1.44
N LEU A 72 -12.29 17.47 1.14
CA LEU A 72 -11.13 18.18 1.67
C LEU A 72 -11.24 18.33 3.19
N HIS A 73 -10.17 17.99 3.89
CA HIS A 73 -10.02 18.20 5.32
C HIS A 73 -8.68 18.85 5.62
N HIS A 74 -8.68 19.69 6.64
CA HIS A 74 -7.49 20.27 7.24
C HIS A 74 -7.32 19.70 8.65
N ILE A 75 -6.14 19.15 8.92
CA ILE A 75 -5.71 18.62 10.19
C ILE A 75 -4.64 19.53 10.75
N GLU A 76 -4.83 20.00 11.97
CA GLU A 76 -3.78 20.65 12.75
C GLU A 76 -3.33 19.74 13.88
N LEU A 77 -2.02 19.57 13.97
CA LEU A 77 -1.33 18.91 15.07
C LEU A 77 -0.66 19.97 15.95
N LYS A 78 -1.09 20.08 17.22
CA LYS A 78 -0.52 21.02 18.19
C LYS A 78 0.09 20.25 19.38
N PRO A 79 1.33 20.53 19.81
CA PRO A 79 1.87 19.89 21.01
C PRO A 79 1.07 20.27 22.27
N ALA A 80 0.64 19.30 23.09
CA ALA A 80 -0.20 19.58 24.27
C ALA A 80 0.50 20.36 25.40
N GLN A 81 1.85 20.46 25.39
CA GLN A 81 2.63 21.18 26.40
C GLN A 81 3.76 22.03 25.80
N ALA A 82 3.48 22.79 24.74
CA ALA A 82 4.43 23.78 24.25
C ALA A 82 4.26 25.12 25.00
N SER A 83 5.35 25.67 25.55
CA SER A 83 5.41 27.07 25.98
C SER A 83 5.04 28.00 24.80
N ALA A 84 4.52 29.20 25.05
CA ALA A 84 4.06 30.12 24.00
C ALA A 84 5.12 30.41 22.90
N ASN A 85 6.41 30.34 23.23
CA ASN A 85 7.51 30.48 22.26
C ASN A 85 7.84 29.18 21.50
N GLN A 86 7.47 28.00 21.99
CA GLN A 86 7.60 26.71 21.30
C GLN A 86 6.36 26.37 20.44
N GLN A 87 5.21 27.00 20.72
CA GLN A 87 3.96 26.79 19.98
C GLN A 87 4.02 27.25 18.51
N ALA A 88 4.93 28.16 18.16
CA ALA A 88 5.11 28.63 16.79
C ALA A 88 5.94 27.68 15.92
N VAL A 89 6.76 26.79 16.52
CA VAL A 89 7.78 26.00 15.81
C VAL A 89 7.31 24.58 15.46
N ASN A 90 6.25 24.07 16.10
CA ASN A 90 5.83 22.67 15.97
C ASN A 90 4.37 22.46 15.50
N LYS A 91 3.73 23.48 14.91
CA LYS A 91 2.42 23.28 14.27
C LYS A 91 2.63 22.61 12.93
N GLN A 92 2.15 21.38 12.81
CA GLN A 92 2.12 20.68 11.53
C GLN A 92 0.70 20.73 10.97
N ALA A 93 0.57 21.28 9.76
CA ALA A 93 -0.67 21.29 9.01
C ALA A 93 -0.65 20.15 7.99
N ILE A 94 -1.69 19.34 7.97
CA ILE A 94 -1.84 18.24 7.02
C ILE A 94 -3.21 18.36 6.38
N TRP A 95 -3.26 18.20 5.07
CA TRP A 95 -4.48 18.21 4.29
C TRP A 95 -4.73 16.81 3.74
N PHE A 96 -5.99 16.43 3.58
CA PHE A 96 -6.34 15.24 2.80
C PHE A 96 -7.66 15.40 2.06
N GLY A 97 -7.82 14.67 0.97
CA GLY A 97 -9.03 14.72 0.14
C GLY A 97 -8.93 13.89 -1.13
N GLY A 98 -9.78 14.21 -2.11
CA GLY A 98 -9.83 13.58 -3.42
C GLY A 98 -8.69 14.00 -4.35
N SER A 99 -8.60 13.34 -5.49
CA SER A 99 -7.53 13.59 -6.46
C SER A 99 -7.63 15.01 -7.02
N PRO A 100 -6.53 15.79 -7.05
CA PRO A 100 -6.51 17.10 -7.69
C PRO A 100 -6.35 16.93 -9.21
N GLU A 101 -7.45 16.64 -9.90
CA GLU A 101 -7.42 16.27 -11.34
C GLU A 101 -7.36 17.47 -12.29
N THR A 102 -7.52 18.69 -11.76
CA THR A 102 -7.57 19.93 -12.57
C THR A 102 -6.51 20.94 -12.17
N GLU A 103 -6.20 21.86 -13.10
CA GLU A 103 -5.28 22.97 -12.84
C GLU A 103 -5.78 23.87 -11.69
N ALA A 104 -7.09 24.09 -11.61
CA ALA A 104 -7.70 24.85 -10.51
C ALA A 104 -7.53 24.16 -9.15
N ALA A 105 -7.65 22.82 -9.10
CA ALA A 105 -7.42 22.05 -7.88
C ALA A 105 -5.96 22.14 -7.42
N MET A 106 -4.99 22.06 -8.34
CA MET A 106 -3.57 22.23 -8.02
C MET A 106 -3.27 23.64 -7.53
N ALA A 107 -3.83 24.66 -8.17
CA ALA A 107 -3.69 26.05 -7.74
C ALA A 107 -4.27 26.28 -6.33
N GLU A 108 -5.43 25.69 -6.02
CA GLU A 108 -6.05 25.75 -4.69
C GLU A 108 -5.16 25.13 -3.60
N LEU A 109 -4.55 23.97 -3.88
CA LEU A 109 -3.59 23.33 -2.97
C LEU A 109 -2.35 24.20 -2.74
N ALA A 110 -1.76 24.73 -3.81
CA ALA A 110 -0.59 25.61 -3.73
C ALA A 110 -0.90 26.89 -2.93
N ALA A 111 -2.08 27.49 -3.13
CA ALA A 111 -2.55 28.65 -2.38
C ALA A 111 -2.78 28.36 -0.90
N SER A 112 -3.10 27.11 -0.57
CA SER A 112 -3.22 26.62 0.83
C SER A 112 -1.86 26.37 1.50
N GLY A 113 -0.75 26.67 0.80
CA GLY A 113 0.61 26.52 1.30
C GLY A 113 1.19 25.11 1.14
N VAL A 114 0.44 24.18 0.53
CA VAL A 114 0.94 22.82 0.29
C VAL A 114 2.17 22.87 -0.62
N LYS A 115 3.18 22.04 -0.30
CA LYS A 115 4.36 21.83 -1.15
C LYS A 115 4.49 20.41 -1.66
N THR A 116 4.02 19.44 -0.89
CA THR A 116 4.13 18.02 -1.20
C THR A 116 2.75 17.39 -1.24
N ILE A 117 2.43 16.75 -2.37
CA ILE A 117 1.24 15.92 -2.55
C ILE A 117 1.67 14.46 -2.48
N VAL A 118 0.96 13.67 -1.67
CA VAL A 118 1.12 12.22 -1.59
C VAL A 118 -0.11 11.55 -2.16
N SER A 119 0.05 10.89 -3.31
CA SER A 119 -0.97 10.01 -3.86
C SER A 119 -0.83 8.62 -3.25
N VAL A 120 -1.90 8.12 -2.65
CA VAL A 120 -2.05 6.69 -2.30
C VAL A 120 -3.00 5.94 -3.22
N ASP A 121 -3.42 6.59 -4.31
CA ASP A 121 -4.22 5.99 -5.36
C ASP A 121 -3.41 4.96 -6.16
N GLY A 122 -4.09 4.04 -6.86
CA GLY A 122 -3.47 3.23 -7.89
C GLY A 122 -3.19 4.02 -9.18
N ALA A 123 -3.95 5.09 -9.44
CA ALA A 123 -3.70 5.98 -10.56
C ALA A 123 -2.37 6.76 -10.41
N PRO A 124 -1.55 6.83 -11.49
CA PRO A 124 -0.45 7.74 -11.63
C PRO A 124 -0.91 9.17 -11.39
N PRO A 125 -0.21 9.89 -10.51
CA PRO A 125 -0.52 11.28 -10.26
C PRO A 125 -0.15 12.17 -11.45
N LEU A 126 -0.78 13.35 -11.52
CA LEU A 126 -0.50 14.38 -12.53
C LEU A 126 0.77 15.18 -12.18
N VAL A 127 1.93 14.49 -12.20
CA VAL A 127 3.23 15.02 -11.77
C VAL A 127 3.60 16.32 -12.48
N GLU A 128 3.49 16.37 -13.80
CA GLU A 128 3.88 17.54 -14.58
C GLU A 128 2.96 18.74 -14.34
N LEU A 129 1.68 18.49 -14.05
CA LEU A 129 0.75 19.56 -13.69
C LEU A 129 1.10 20.14 -12.31
N ALA A 130 1.39 19.28 -11.31
CA ALA A 130 1.83 19.73 -10.00
C ALA A 130 3.12 20.57 -10.06
N LYS A 131 4.10 20.14 -10.85
CA LYS A 131 5.37 20.89 -11.02
C LYS A 131 5.14 22.32 -11.54
N LYS A 132 4.17 22.53 -12.44
CA LYS A 132 3.80 23.88 -12.92
C LYS A 132 3.34 24.81 -11.80
N HIS A 133 2.75 24.26 -10.74
CA HIS A 133 2.32 25.02 -9.55
C HIS A 133 3.35 25.01 -8.41
N GLY A 134 4.57 24.52 -8.66
CA GLY A 134 5.62 24.42 -7.64
C GLY A 134 5.32 23.37 -6.56
N LEU A 135 4.52 22.35 -6.91
CA LEU A 135 4.17 21.22 -6.05
C LEU A 135 5.00 20.00 -6.42
N GLN A 136 5.35 19.20 -5.42
CA GLN A 136 6.04 17.92 -5.58
C GLN A 136 5.06 16.77 -5.36
N TYR A 137 5.24 15.69 -6.12
CA TYR A 137 4.47 14.47 -5.93
C TYR A 137 5.30 13.36 -5.31
N VAL A 138 4.66 12.60 -4.44
CA VAL A 138 5.11 11.29 -3.97
C VAL A 138 3.99 10.30 -4.23
N HIS A 139 4.30 9.15 -4.83
CA HIS A 139 3.34 8.11 -5.16
C HIS A 139 3.61 6.85 -4.34
N ILE A 140 2.70 6.54 -3.41
CA ILE A 140 2.75 5.37 -2.53
C ILE A 140 1.38 4.66 -2.65
N PRO A 141 1.12 3.92 -3.74
CA PRO A 141 -0.18 3.30 -3.96
C PRO A 141 -0.48 2.29 -2.87
N VAL A 142 -1.71 2.30 -2.37
CA VAL A 142 -2.19 1.44 -1.29
C VAL A 142 -3.38 0.61 -1.76
N LYS A 143 -3.50 -0.62 -1.25
CA LYS A 143 -4.64 -1.52 -1.52
C LYS A 143 -5.83 -1.24 -0.60
N TYR A 144 -7.01 -1.74 -0.95
CA TYR A 144 -8.20 -1.62 -0.08
C TYR A 144 -8.25 -2.68 1.00
N SER A 145 -7.59 -3.83 0.79
CA SER A 145 -7.49 -4.87 1.80
C SER A 145 -6.59 -4.47 2.96
N ALA A 146 -5.41 -3.90 2.71
CA ALA A 146 -4.40 -3.65 3.73
C ALA A 146 -3.34 -2.60 3.32
N LEU A 147 -2.56 -2.16 4.32
CA LEU A 147 -1.34 -1.37 4.15
C LEU A 147 -0.14 -2.18 4.61
N SER A 148 0.93 -2.18 3.80
CA SER A 148 2.22 -2.75 4.21
C SER A 148 2.93 -1.83 5.20
N ARG A 149 3.83 -2.40 6.02
CA ARG A 149 4.67 -1.61 6.92
C ARG A 149 5.50 -0.59 6.15
N ASP A 150 6.08 -0.97 5.01
CA ASP A 150 6.90 -0.07 4.18
C ASP A 150 6.10 1.13 3.65
N GLN A 151 4.83 0.94 3.27
CA GLN A 151 3.95 2.03 2.86
C GLN A 151 3.68 3.00 4.03
N ILE A 152 3.35 2.45 5.21
CA ILE A 152 3.10 3.25 6.42
C ILE A 152 4.37 4.03 6.80
N VAL A 153 5.53 3.37 6.81
CA VAL A 153 6.83 3.98 7.13
C VAL A 153 7.19 5.07 6.13
N SER A 154 7.00 4.82 4.83
CA SER A 154 7.28 5.81 3.78
C SER A 154 6.39 7.04 3.93
N LEU A 155 5.10 6.85 4.20
CA LEU A 155 4.18 7.97 4.40
C LEU A 155 4.51 8.73 5.69
N ALA A 156 4.78 8.04 6.79
CA ALA A 156 5.17 8.67 8.05
C ALA A 156 6.50 9.44 7.90
N ALA A 157 7.45 8.94 7.10
CA ALA A 157 8.68 9.65 6.77
C ALA A 157 8.41 10.93 5.96
N VAL A 158 7.48 10.90 4.99
CA VAL A 158 7.06 12.12 4.27
C VAL A 158 6.49 13.14 5.25
N LEU A 159 5.59 12.72 6.14
CA LEU A 159 5.03 13.62 7.15
C LEU A 159 6.12 14.18 8.08
N GLN A 160 7.08 13.37 8.55
CA GLN A 160 8.15 13.88 9.43
C GLN A 160 9.15 14.82 8.73
N ARG A 161 9.47 14.56 7.46
CA ARG A 161 10.50 15.32 6.73
C ARG A 161 10.02 16.67 6.22
N ASN A 162 8.72 16.81 5.95
CA ASN A 162 8.14 18.03 5.41
C ASN A 162 7.72 18.98 6.54
N ARG A 163 8.23 20.22 6.50
CA ARG A 163 7.84 21.28 7.45
C ARG A 163 6.63 22.05 6.94
N GLU A 164 6.49 22.13 5.62
CA GLU A 164 5.36 22.71 4.93
C GLU A 164 4.15 21.76 4.93
N PRO A 165 2.93 22.29 4.73
CA PRO A 165 1.74 21.47 4.63
C PRO A 165 1.85 20.38 3.56
N VAL A 166 1.48 19.16 3.94
CA VAL A 166 1.40 18.00 3.04
C VAL A 166 -0.05 17.72 2.71
N TYR A 167 -0.34 17.37 1.45
CA TYR A 167 -1.65 16.90 1.02
C TYR A 167 -1.63 15.41 0.71
N VAL A 168 -2.43 14.61 1.42
CA VAL A 168 -2.57 13.16 1.14
C VAL A 168 -3.88 12.91 0.42
N HIS A 169 -3.85 12.20 -0.71
CA HIS A 169 -5.08 11.91 -1.46
C HIS A 169 -5.16 10.47 -1.97
N CYS A 170 -6.40 10.07 -2.25
CA CYS A 170 -6.75 8.97 -3.14
C CYS A 170 -7.78 9.52 -4.14
N HIS A 171 -8.55 8.69 -4.84
CA HIS A 171 -9.50 9.19 -5.83
C HIS A 171 -10.55 10.13 -5.23
N HIS A 172 -11.35 9.65 -4.27
CA HIS A 172 -12.45 10.42 -3.65
C HIS A 172 -12.12 11.02 -2.28
N GLY A 173 -10.89 10.84 -1.79
CA GLY A 173 -10.53 11.28 -0.44
C GLY A 173 -11.22 10.53 0.68
N LYS A 174 -11.58 9.28 0.42
CA LYS A 174 -12.20 8.33 1.37
C LYS A 174 -11.39 7.04 1.41
N HIS A 175 -11.67 6.20 2.40
CA HIS A 175 -11.10 4.86 2.52
C HIS A 175 -9.55 4.88 2.59
N ARG A 176 -8.85 4.61 1.48
CA ARG A 176 -7.39 4.46 1.42
C ARG A 176 -6.62 5.70 1.87
N GLY A 177 -7.05 6.89 1.41
CA GLY A 177 -6.41 8.16 1.76
C GLY A 177 -6.40 8.41 3.27
N PRO A 178 -7.56 8.48 3.92
CA PRO A 178 -7.65 8.59 5.37
C PRO A 178 -6.99 7.44 6.12
N ALA A 179 -7.12 6.19 5.65
CA ALA A 179 -6.49 5.04 6.30
C ALA A 179 -4.97 5.13 6.34
N ALA A 180 -4.35 5.46 5.21
CA ALA A 180 -2.91 5.68 5.13
C ALA A 180 -2.46 6.82 6.02
N LEU A 181 -3.16 7.96 5.95
CA LEU A 181 -2.85 9.10 6.78
C LEU A 181 -2.93 8.78 8.28
N VAL A 182 -4.02 8.17 8.74
CA VAL A 182 -4.20 7.82 10.16
C VAL A 182 -3.16 6.79 10.62
N ALA A 183 -2.84 5.79 9.80
CA ALA A 183 -1.79 4.81 10.10
C ALA A 183 -0.41 5.49 10.23
N ALA A 184 -0.07 6.40 9.31
CA ALA A 184 1.18 7.15 9.38
C ALA A 184 1.24 8.10 10.59
N LEU A 185 0.14 8.77 10.91
CA LEU A 185 0.03 9.61 12.10
C LEU A 185 0.17 8.80 13.40
N LYS A 186 -0.37 7.58 13.45
CA LYS A 186 -0.22 6.68 14.60
C LYS A 186 1.25 6.30 14.86
N CYS A 187 2.10 6.38 13.84
CA CYS A 187 3.55 6.18 14.01
C CYS A 187 4.25 7.34 14.73
N THR A 188 3.67 8.55 14.72
CA THR A 188 4.32 9.77 15.22
C THR A 188 3.60 10.42 16.41
N VAL A 189 2.30 10.15 16.57
CA VAL A 189 1.40 10.72 17.58
C VAL A 189 0.89 9.63 18.53
N THR A 190 0.98 9.86 19.85
CA THR A 190 0.35 8.97 20.86
C THR A 190 -1.16 9.17 20.90
N ASP A 191 -1.89 8.16 21.41
CA ASP A 191 -3.30 8.31 21.82
C ASP A 191 -4.28 8.75 20.71
N LEU A 192 -3.91 8.49 19.45
CA LEU A 192 -4.80 8.73 18.32
C LEU A 192 -5.95 7.70 18.33
N GLU A 193 -7.20 8.19 18.41
CA GLU A 193 -8.45 7.43 18.32
C GLU A 193 -8.74 7.01 16.87
N THR A 194 -7.98 6.03 16.38
CA THR A 194 -7.92 5.67 14.94
C THR A 194 -9.29 5.35 14.35
N ASP A 195 -10.11 4.55 15.02
CA ASP A 195 -11.42 4.12 14.51
C ASP A 195 -12.38 5.29 14.35
N THR A 196 -12.40 6.20 15.32
CA THR A 196 -13.23 7.39 15.29
C THR A 196 -12.81 8.28 14.13
N LEU A 197 -11.51 8.51 13.96
CA LEU A 197 -10.99 9.31 12.85
C LEU A 197 -11.32 8.70 11.50
N LEU A 198 -11.11 7.39 11.33
CA LEU A 198 -11.42 6.71 10.07
C LEU A 198 -12.90 6.83 9.70
N LYS A 199 -13.81 6.67 10.67
CA LYS A 199 -15.25 6.87 10.47
C LYS A 199 -15.56 8.31 10.10
N THR A 200 -15.03 9.28 10.85
CA THR A 200 -15.22 10.72 10.58
C THR A 200 -14.71 11.11 9.19
N PHE A 201 -13.60 10.53 8.75
CA PHE A 201 -13.00 10.80 7.45
C PHE A 201 -13.63 9.98 6.30
N GLY A 202 -14.65 9.17 6.57
CA GLY A 202 -15.43 8.48 5.55
C GLY A 202 -14.85 7.13 5.10
N THR A 203 -13.99 6.50 5.90
CA THR A 203 -13.53 5.12 5.67
C THR A 203 -14.66 4.14 6.03
N ASP A 204 -15.27 3.51 5.04
CA ASP A 204 -16.26 2.45 5.25
C ASP A 204 -15.70 1.27 6.08
N PRO A 205 -16.38 0.85 7.18
CA PRO A 205 -15.99 -0.30 8.01
C PRO A 205 -15.84 -1.63 7.29
N LYS A 206 -16.41 -1.79 6.08
CA LYS A 206 -16.21 -3.00 5.26
C LYS A 206 -14.74 -3.23 4.91
N TYR A 207 -13.93 -2.16 4.84
CA TYR A 207 -12.49 -2.25 4.59
C TYR A 207 -11.73 -2.54 5.89
N ARG A 208 -11.93 -3.74 6.43
CA ARG A 208 -11.44 -4.13 7.76
C ARG A 208 -9.92 -3.98 7.91
N GLY A 209 -9.13 -4.36 6.91
CA GLY A 209 -7.68 -4.26 7.02
C GLY A 209 -7.14 -2.83 6.89
N LEU A 210 -7.91 -1.87 6.36
CA LEU A 210 -7.58 -0.43 6.49
C LEU A 210 -7.69 0.04 7.94
N TYR A 211 -8.74 -0.40 8.65
CA TYR A 211 -8.90 -0.13 10.07
C TYR A 211 -7.82 -0.83 10.89
N GLU A 212 -7.56 -2.10 10.60
CA GLU A 212 -6.52 -2.86 11.29
C GLU A 212 -5.15 -2.22 11.12
N ALA A 213 -4.76 -1.85 9.89
CA ALA A 213 -3.50 -1.17 9.63
C ALA A 213 -3.33 0.11 10.46
N ALA A 214 -4.39 0.92 10.60
CA ALA A 214 -4.36 2.11 11.43
C ALA A 214 -4.22 1.77 12.93
N ARG A 215 -4.97 0.77 13.43
CA ARG A 215 -4.94 0.35 14.84
C ARG A 215 -3.58 -0.22 15.24
N THR A 216 -2.99 -1.04 14.39
CA THR A 216 -1.77 -1.80 14.69
C THR A 216 -0.49 -1.05 14.32
N ALA A 217 -0.59 0.10 13.66
CA ALA A 217 0.56 0.92 13.30
C ALA A 217 1.43 1.25 14.53
N GLN A 218 2.70 0.85 14.43
CA GLN A 218 3.69 0.99 15.50
C GLN A 218 4.54 2.25 15.33
N PRO A 219 5.17 2.77 16.40
CA PRO A 219 6.10 3.90 16.29
C PRO A 219 7.16 3.65 15.21
N LEU A 220 7.59 4.71 14.53
CA LEU A 220 8.72 4.64 13.60
C LEU A 220 10.00 4.28 14.35
N GLN A 221 10.70 3.25 13.88
CA GLN A 221 12.05 2.92 14.35
C GLN A 221 13.09 3.70 13.54
N ALA A 222 14.18 4.13 14.18
CA ALA A 222 15.23 4.90 13.52
C ALA A 222 15.83 4.17 12.29
N HIS A 223 15.97 2.84 12.38
CA HIS A 223 16.48 2.02 11.28
C HIS A 223 15.51 1.91 10.10
N GLU A 224 14.19 2.00 10.33
CA GLU A 224 13.18 2.00 9.27
C GLU A 224 13.25 3.33 8.51
N LEU A 225 13.30 4.45 9.25
CA LEU A 225 13.38 5.78 8.65
C LEU A 225 14.67 5.98 7.84
N ALA A 226 15.79 5.40 8.29
CA ALA A 226 17.06 5.44 7.58
C ALA A 226 17.05 4.67 6.25
N ARG A 227 16.14 3.70 6.08
CA ARG A 227 15.98 2.92 4.84
C ARG A 227 15.07 3.60 3.82
N VAL A 228 14.21 4.53 4.26
CA VAL A 228 13.34 5.27 3.33
C VAL A 228 14.21 6.20 2.48
N PRO A 229 14.20 6.05 1.14
CA PRO A 229 14.96 6.92 0.26
C PRO A 229 14.66 8.39 0.50
N GLU A 230 15.64 9.27 0.31
CA GLU A 230 15.44 10.73 0.42
C GLU A 230 14.36 11.21 -0.57
N LYS A 231 14.41 10.66 -1.80
CA LYS A 231 13.43 10.91 -2.86
C LYS A 231 12.61 9.64 -3.10
N LEU A 232 11.33 9.71 -2.78
CA LEU A 232 10.35 8.68 -3.13
C LEU A 232 9.89 8.87 -4.59
N PRO A 233 9.39 7.82 -5.24
CA PRO A 233 8.96 7.92 -6.65
C PRO A 233 7.81 8.92 -6.81
N GLU A 234 7.92 9.79 -7.83
CA GLU A 234 6.85 10.73 -8.18
C GLU A 234 5.66 10.04 -8.85
N ALA A 235 5.91 8.92 -9.54
CA ALA A 235 4.91 8.07 -10.17
C ALA A 235 5.45 6.64 -10.32
N ILE A 236 4.54 5.67 -10.38
CA ILE A 236 4.84 4.27 -10.73
C ILE A 236 4.31 4.08 -12.15
N GLN A 237 5.16 3.65 -13.07
CA GLN A 237 4.99 3.91 -14.51
C GLN A 237 4.12 2.91 -15.27
N ASP A 238 3.80 1.74 -14.71
CA ASP A 238 3.07 0.70 -15.45
C ASP A 238 1.60 0.62 -15.03
N LEU A 239 0.73 1.24 -15.84
CA LEU A 239 -0.72 1.02 -15.82
C LEU A 239 -1.21 0.40 -17.14
N SER A 240 -0.38 -0.41 -17.80
CA SER A 240 -0.86 -1.10 -18.99
C SER A 240 -2.12 -1.92 -18.65
N PRO A 241 -3.06 -2.10 -19.60
CA PRO A 241 -4.18 -3.02 -19.41
C PRO A 241 -3.70 -4.41 -18.94
N ALA A 242 -2.54 -4.85 -19.45
CA ALA A 242 -1.90 -6.09 -19.04
C ALA A 242 -1.50 -6.10 -17.56
N ARG A 243 -0.92 -5.01 -17.05
CA ARG A 243 -0.57 -4.89 -15.64
C ARG A 243 -1.79 -4.94 -14.73
N LEU A 244 -2.83 -4.16 -15.04
CA LEU A 244 -4.05 -4.17 -14.24
C LEU A 244 -4.78 -5.51 -14.31
N MET A 245 -4.78 -6.16 -15.48
CA MET A 245 -5.30 -7.54 -15.61
C MET A 245 -4.48 -8.55 -14.81
N SER A 246 -3.16 -8.39 -14.75
CA SER A 246 -2.31 -9.25 -13.91
C SER A 246 -2.62 -9.07 -12.40
N GLU A 247 -3.03 -7.89 -11.96
CA GLU A 247 -3.47 -7.67 -10.58
C GLU A 247 -4.81 -8.35 -10.27
N ILE A 248 -5.75 -8.31 -11.22
CA ILE A 248 -7.01 -9.07 -11.16
C ILE A 248 -6.71 -10.58 -11.11
N ASP A 249 -5.86 -11.07 -12.02
CA ASP A 249 -5.48 -12.48 -12.13
C ASP A 249 -4.81 -13.00 -10.84
N CYS A 250 -3.88 -12.23 -10.27
CA CYS A 250 -3.23 -12.58 -9.01
C CYS A 250 -4.22 -12.69 -7.83
N SER A 251 -5.17 -11.76 -7.74
CA SER A 251 -6.20 -11.78 -6.69
C SER A 251 -7.17 -12.96 -6.89
N PHE A 252 -7.50 -13.25 -8.16
CA PHE A 252 -8.34 -14.37 -8.54
C PHE A 252 -7.69 -15.74 -8.25
N ASP A 253 -6.41 -15.91 -8.58
CA ASP A 253 -5.66 -17.15 -8.33
C ASP A 253 -5.58 -17.50 -6.84
N GLN A 254 -5.43 -16.49 -5.98
CA GLN A 254 -5.46 -16.68 -4.53
C GLN A 254 -6.83 -17.19 -4.05
N LEU A 255 -7.90 -16.74 -4.69
CA LEU A 255 -9.25 -17.24 -4.44
C LEU A 255 -9.49 -18.63 -5.09
N LEU A 256 -8.79 -19.00 -6.17
CA LEU A 256 -8.85 -20.37 -6.68
C LEU A 256 -8.23 -21.39 -5.72
N ALA A 257 -7.21 -21.01 -4.93
CA ALA A 257 -6.63 -21.88 -3.91
C ALA A 257 -7.68 -22.38 -2.90
N LEU A 258 -8.71 -21.58 -2.65
CA LEU A 258 -9.86 -21.88 -1.80
C LEU A 258 -10.67 -23.11 -2.26
N ARG A 259 -10.68 -23.39 -3.58
CA ARG A 259 -11.31 -24.58 -4.14
C ARG A 259 -10.65 -25.88 -3.64
N LYS A 260 -9.37 -25.81 -3.28
CA LYS A 260 -8.57 -26.95 -2.85
C LYS A 260 -8.69 -27.25 -1.36
N VAL A 261 -9.35 -26.37 -0.59
CA VAL A 261 -9.70 -26.64 0.81
C VAL A 261 -10.80 -27.70 0.80
N GLY A 262 -10.37 -28.95 0.94
CA GLY A 262 -11.24 -30.12 0.99
C GLY A 262 -12.15 -30.11 2.20
N GLU A 263 -13.32 -30.72 2.07
CA GLU A 263 -14.11 -31.09 3.23
C GLU A 263 -13.36 -32.21 4.01
N PRO A 264 -13.35 -32.19 5.35
CA PRO A 264 -14.18 -31.35 6.22
C PRO A 264 -13.56 -29.98 6.52
N LEU A 265 -14.44 -28.97 6.63
CA LEU A 265 -14.15 -27.60 7.10
C LEU A 265 -13.75 -27.53 8.60
N GLU A 266 -13.43 -28.67 9.23
CA GLU A 266 -13.01 -28.78 10.64
C GLU A 266 -11.55 -28.34 10.87
N ASN A 267 -10.93 -27.71 9.87
CA ASN A 267 -9.58 -27.19 9.98
C ASN A 267 -9.54 -26.00 10.96
N LYS A 268 -8.74 -26.12 12.02
CA LYS A 268 -8.48 -25.05 13.00
C LYS A 268 -7.95 -23.75 12.38
N GLU A 269 -7.35 -23.82 11.18
CA GLU A 269 -6.85 -22.66 10.44
C GLU A 269 -7.92 -21.93 9.61
N LEU A 270 -9.11 -22.54 9.42
CA LEU A 270 -10.16 -22.01 8.56
C LEU A 270 -10.56 -20.56 8.91
N PRO A 271 -10.69 -20.14 10.18
CA PRO A 271 -11.03 -18.75 10.49
C PRO A 271 -9.98 -17.74 10.02
N ALA A 272 -8.69 -18.04 10.21
CA ALA A 272 -7.61 -17.17 9.76
C ALA A 272 -7.54 -17.12 8.22
N GLN A 273 -7.73 -18.27 7.57
CA GLN A 273 -7.76 -18.36 6.12
C GLN A 273 -8.96 -17.60 5.52
N LEU A 274 -10.15 -17.70 6.13
CA LEU A 274 -11.35 -16.95 5.73
C LEU A 274 -11.13 -15.43 5.76
N LYS A 275 -10.43 -14.94 6.78
CA LYS A 275 -10.04 -13.53 6.85
C LYS A 275 -9.17 -13.13 5.66
N THR A 276 -8.11 -13.90 5.38
CA THR A 276 -7.24 -13.65 4.22
C THR A 276 -8.02 -13.68 2.90
N TRP A 277 -8.97 -14.59 2.73
CA TRP A 277 -9.78 -14.63 1.51
C TRP A 277 -10.79 -13.49 1.41
N GLN A 278 -11.35 -13.03 2.52
CA GLN A 278 -12.17 -11.83 2.56
C GLN A 278 -11.36 -10.62 2.07
N GLU A 279 -10.11 -10.49 2.51
CA GLU A 279 -9.18 -9.45 2.05
C GLU A 279 -8.91 -9.55 0.55
N GLN A 280 -8.64 -10.75 0.02
CA GLN A 280 -8.43 -10.94 -1.43
C GLN A 280 -9.68 -10.67 -2.26
N ALA A 281 -10.87 -10.97 -1.73
CA ALA A 281 -12.13 -10.68 -2.41
C ALA A 281 -12.43 -9.18 -2.46
N ILE A 282 -12.02 -8.42 -1.44
CA ILE A 282 -12.04 -6.95 -1.48
C ILE A 282 -11.12 -6.46 -2.59
N ASP A 283 -9.86 -6.93 -2.62
CA ASP A 283 -8.90 -6.49 -3.63
C ASP A 283 -9.35 -6.85 -5.05
N LEU A 284 -9.92 -8.03 -5.25
CA LEU A 284 -10.46 -8.44 -6.55
C LEU A 284 -11.60 -7.53 -7.01
N GLU A 285 -12.58 -7.24 -6.15
CA GLU A 285 -13.69 -6.34 -6.50
C GLU A 285 -13.17 -4.93 -6.84
N GLU A 286 -12.28 -4.40 -6.00
CA GLU A 286 -11.73 -3.06 -6.19
C GLU A 286 -10.80 -2.99 -7.42
N ALA A 287 -10.06 -4.05 -7.74
CA ALA A 287 -9.25 -4.13 -8.95
C ALA A 287 -10.13 -4.07 -10.21
N PHE A 288 -11.31 -4.73 -10.23
CA PHE A 288 -12.25 -4.58 -11.35
C PHE A 288 -12.82 -3.16 -11.46
N ARG A 289 -13.15 -2.52 -10.33
CA ARG A 289 -13.62 -1.13 -10.31
C ARG A 289 -12.55 -0.19 -10.86
N GLU A 290 -11.31 -0.40 -10.43
CA GLU A 290 -10.17 0.41 -10.84
C GLU A 290 -9.81 0.18 -12.31
N TYR A 291 -9.84 -1.07 -12.77
CA TYR A 291 -9.67 -1.42 -14.18
C TYR A 291 -10.69 -0.70 -15.05
N GLN A 292 -11.97 -0.76 -14.67
CA GLN A 292 -13.03 -0.07 -15.39
C GLN A 292 -12.78 1.45 -15.41
N ARG A 293 -12.45 2.05 -14.26
CA ARG A 293 -12.20 3.49 -14.13
C ARG A 293 -11.06 3.96 -15.03
N LEU A 294 -9.94 3.23 -15.05
CA LEU A 294 -8.73 3.63 -15.76
C LEU A 294 -8.79 3.37 -17.27
N LEU A 295 -9.56 2.38 -17.71
CA LEU A 295 -9.67 2.04 -19.12
C LEU A 295 -10.86 2.64 -19.83
N GLU A 296 -11.88 3.07 -19.09
CA GLU A 296 -13.05 3.71 -19.68
C GLU A 296 -12.72 4.90 -20.59
N PRO A 297 -11.76 5.78 -20.24
CA PRO A 297 -11.30 6.85 -21.12
C PRO A 297 -10.44 6.38 -22.32
N GLN A 298 -9.89 5.16 -22.27
CA GLN A 298 -8.97 4.60 -23.28
C GLN A 298 -9.69 3.78 -24.36
N PHE A 299 -11.00 3.56 -24.22
CA PHE A 299 -11.85 2.87 -25.20
C PHE A 299 -12.05 3.50 -26.61
N PRO A 300 -11.71 4.76 -26.94
CA PRO A 300 -12.04 5.34 -28.25
C PRO A 300 -11.45 4.63 -29.48
N MET A 301 -10.59 3.63 -29.30
CA MET A 301 -9.97 2.87 -30.39
C MET A 301 -10.75 1.62 -30.84
N MET A 302 -11.90 1.30 -30.23
CA MET A 302 -12.74 0.15 -30.63
C MET A 302 -14.09 0.57 -31.24
N PRO A 303 -14.71 -0.23 -32.12
CA PRO A 303 -16.08 -0.02 -32.58
C PRO A 303 -17.08 0.04 -31.41
N PRO A 304 -18.15 0.87 -31.47
CA PRO A 304 -19.11 1.03 -30.38
C PRO A 304 -19.72 -0.29 -29.87
N GLU A 305 -20.00 -1.24 -30.76
CA GLU A 305 -20.54 -2.55 -30.38
C GLU A 305 -19.55 -3.38 -29.56
N GLN A 306 -18.27 -3.35 -29.92
CA GLN A 306 -17.20 -4.01 -29.18
C GLN A 306 -16.97 -3.35 -27.83
N GLN A 307 -17.06 -2.01 -27.75
CA GLN A 307 -17.02 -1.29 -26.48
C GLN A 307 -18.17 -1.71 -25.55
N ALA A 308 -19.40 -1.81 -26.08
CA ALA A 308 -20.57 -2.21 -25.31
C ALA A 308 -20.41 -3.65 -24.79
N GLN A 309 -19.93 -4.57 -25.62
CA GLN A 309 -19.68 -5.96 -25.23
C GLN A 309 -18.56 -6.05 -24.17
N TYR A 310 -17.46 -5.32 -24.35
CA TYR A 310 -16.37 -5.28 -23.36
C TYR A 310 -16.85 -4.74 -22.00
N ARG A 311 -17.60 -3.63 -22.02
CA ARG A 311 -18.23 -3.06 -20.81
C ARG A 311 -19.17 -4.06 -20.13
N GLN A 312 -19.92 -4.84 -20.93
CA GLN A 312 -20.80 -5.86 -20.39
C GLN A 312 -20.00 -6.98 -19.69
N PHE A 313 -18.88 -7.44 -20.28
CA PHE A 313 -18.00 -8.42 -19.61
C PHE A 313 -17.43 -7.89 -18.30
N LEU A 314 -16.93 -6.66 -18.28
CA LEU A 314 -16.42 -6.03 -17.05
C LEU A 314 -17.51 -5.90 -15.99
N LYS A 315 -18.71 -5.46 -16.38
CA LYS A 315 -19.86 -5.33 -15.47
C LYS A 315 -20.27 -6.68 -14.88
N THR A 316 -20.34 -7.72 -15.71
CA THR A 316 -20.65 -9.09 -15.25
C THR A 316 -19.55 -9.62 -14.32
N SER A 317 -18.28 -9.45 -14.67
CA SER A 317 -17.14 -9.87 -13.84
C SER A 317 -17.13 -9.15 -12.49
N LEU A 318 -17.34 -7.84 -12.47
CA LEU A 318 -17.47 -7.04 -11.25
C LEU A 318 -18.65 -7.49 -10.39
N SER A 319 -19.79 -7.83 -11.00
CA SER A 319 -20.94 -8.38 -10.27
C SER A 319 -20.60 -9.69 -9.56
N HIS A 320 -19.87 -10.59 -10.22
CA HIS A 320 -19.42 -11.84 -9.59
C HIS A 320 -18.38 -11.61 -8.50
N ALA A 321 -17.42 -10.70 -8.71
CA ALA A 321 -16.45 -10.31 -7.68
C ALA A 321 -17.13 -9.74 -6.43
N ALA A 322 -18.14 -8.88 -6.61
CA ALA A 322 -18.93 -8.34 -5.51
C ALA A 322 -19.74 -9.42 -4.77
N ALA A 323 -20.30 -10.39 -5.50
CA ALA A 323 -20.99 -11.54 -4.90
C ALA A 323 -20.03 -12.44 -4.11
N ILE A 324 -18.84 -12.72 -4.64
CA ILE A 324 -17.76 -13.45 -3.96
C ILE A 324 -17.42 -12.77 -2.62
N ARG A 325 -17.14 -11.46 -2.63
CA ARG A 325 -16.85 -10.70 -1.41
C ARG A 325 -17.99 -10.76 -0.41
N SER A 326 -19.23 -10.60 -0.89
CA SER A 326 -20.43 -10.65 -0.05
C SER A 326 -20.59 -11.99 0.65
N GLU A 327 -20.45 -13.11 -0.07
CA GLU A 327 -20.60 -14.44 0.52
C GLU A 327 -19.46 -14.78 1.48
N LEU A 328 -18.21 -14.37 1.19
CA LEU A 328 -17.10 -14.54 2.14
C LEU A 328 -17.27 -13.69 3.40
N SER A 329 -17.79 -12.46 3.29
CA SER A 329 -18.10 -11.64 4.47
C SER A 329 -19.15 -12.31 5.34
N LYS A 330 -20.25 -12.77 4.74
CA LYS A 330 -21.31 -13.47 5.47
C LYS A 330 -20.80 -14.77 6.09
N ALA A 331 -19.95 -15.53 5.41
CA ALA A 331 -19.36 -16.74 5.97
C ALA A 331 -18.56 -16.48 7.26
N VAL A 332 -17.93 -15.31 7.38
CA VAL A 332 -17.22 -14.86 8.60
C VAL A 332 -18.21 -14.36 9.66
N ASP A 333 -19.24 -13.61 9.24
CA ASP A 333 -20.18 -12.96 10.16
C ASP A 333 -21.26 -13.93 10.71
N THR A 334 -21.61 -14.97 9.96
CA THR A 334 -22.59 -16.02 10.31
C THR A 334 -21.99 -17.43 10.14
N PRO A 335 -21.15 -17.90 11.09
CA PRO A 335 -20.46 -19.19 10.99
C PRO A 335 -21.39 -20.40 10.78
N GLU A 336 -22.62 -20.35 11.30
CA GLU A 336 -23.65 -21.38 11.11
C GLU A 336 -24.10 -21.54 9.66
N GLU A 337 -24.02 -20.48 8.84
CA GLU A 337 -24.35 -20.52 7.41
C GLU A 337 -23.12 -20.78 6.53
N MET A 338 -21.92 -20.82 7.11
CA MET A 338 -20.64 -20.87 6.39
C MET A 338 -20.61 -21.95 5.29
N PRO A 339 -21.06 -23.21 5.49
CA PRO A 339 -21.04 -24.21 4.41
C PRO A 339 -21.87 -23.79 3.19
N ALA A 340 -23.05 -23.20 3.41
CA ALA A 340 -23.93 -22.73 2.34
C ALA A 340 -23.34 -21.48 1.64
N ARG A 341 -22.72 -20.58 2.40
CA ARG A 341 -22.01 -19.39 1.88
C ARG A 341 -20.83 -19.80 1.01
N LEU A 342 -19.99 -20.73 1.48
CA LEU A 342 -18.84 -21.24 0.73
C LEU A 342 -19.25 -21.98 -0.55
N LYS A 343 -20.39 -22.70 -0.53
CA LYS A 343 -20.97 -23.29 -1.75
C LYS A 343 -21.34 -22.21 -2.78
N THR A 344 -22.03 -21.16 -2.35
CA THR A 344 -22.45 -20.04 -3.22
C THR A 344 -21.25 -19.25 -3.74
N TYR A 345 -20.24 -19.04 -2.89
CA TYR A 345 -18.96 -18.46 -3.26
C TYR A 345 -18.30 -19.23 -4.42
N ARG A 346 -18.21 -20.58 -4.32
CA ARG A 346 -17.62 -21.42 -5.38
C ARG A 346 -18.35 -21.27 -6.70
N THR A 347 -19.69 -21.23 -6.68
CA THR A 347 -20.50 -20.98 -7.89
C THR A 347 -20.20 -19.62 -8.53
N ASN A 348 -20.07 -18.55 -7.73
CA ASN A 348 -19.72 -17.24 -8.26
C ASN A 348 -18.28 -17.18 -8.79
N LEU A 349 -17.36 -17.91 -8.16
CA LEU A 349 -15.97 -18.02 -8.63
C LEU A 349 -15.89 -18.70 -9.99
N GLU A 350 -16.66 -19.79 -10.20
CA GLU A 350 -16.78 -20.46 -11.49
C GLU A 350 -17.41 -19.56 -12.55
N ALA A 351 -18.47 -18.81 -12.20
CA ALA A 351 -19.10 -17.86 -13.10
C ALA A 351 -18.16 -16.71 -13.50
N LEU A 352 -17.36 -16.20 -12.55
CA LEU A 352 -16.32 -15.22 -12.82
C LEU A 352 -15.26 -15.80 -13.77
N GLN A 353 -14.80 -17.03 -13.53
CA GLN A 353 -13.83 -17.71 -14.40
C GLN A 353 -14.33 -17.79 -15.85
N GLN A 354 -15.60 -18.14 -16.04
CA GLN A 354 -16.24 -18.21 -17.34
C GLN A 354 -16.35 -16.82 -18.00
N SER A 355 -16.70 -15.78 -17.23
CA SER A 355 -16.77 -14.41 -17.73
C SER A 355 -15.39 -13.90 -18.20
N CYS A 356 -14.34 -14.13 -17.41
CA CYS A 356 -12.96 -13.81 -17.78
C CYS A 356 -12.53 -14.57 -19.04
N ALA A 357 -12.80 -15.88 -19.13
CA ALA A 357 -12.47 -16.67 -20.31
C ALA A 357 -13.18 -16.18 -21.58
N GLY A 358 -14.47 -15.83 -21.48
CA GLY A 358 -15.24 -15.27 -22.59
C GLY A 358 -14.70 -13.92 -23.05
N CYS A 359 -14.40 -13.02 -22.11
CA CYS A 359 -13.79 -11.72 -22.42
C CYS A 359 -12.43 -11.91 -23.12
N HIS A 360 -11.56 -12.77 -22.59
CA HIS A 360 -10.24 -13.01 -23.16
C HIS A 360 -10.30 -13.65 -24.55
N ALA A 361 -11.21 -14.59 -24.78
CA ALA A 361 -11.39 -15.20 -26.10
C ALA A 361 -11.74 -14.17 -27.18
N GLN A 362 -12.41 -13.09 -26.79
CA GLN A 362 -12.89 -12.06 -27.72
C GLN A 362 -11.94 -10.86 -27.85
N PHE A 363 -11.26 -10.45 -26.78
CA PHE A 363 -10.55 -9.16 -26.71
C PHE A 363 -9.07 -9.23 -26.36
N ARG A 364 -8.51 -10.42 -26.09
CA ARG A 364 -7.09 -10.56 -25.71
C ARG A 364 -6.15 -10.63 -26.92
N ASN A 365 -6.67 -10.97 -28.11
CA ASN A 365 -5.90 -11.20 -29.32
C ASN A 365 -5.97 -10.02 -30.28
#